data_AF-X6FCL4-F1
#
_entry.id   AF-X6FCL4-F1
#
_cell.length_a   1.000
_cell.length_b   1.000
_cell.length_c   1.000
_cell.angle_alpha   90.00
_cell.angle_beta   90.00
_cell.angle_gamma   90.00
#
_symmetry.space_group_name_H-M   'P 1'
#
loop_
_entity.id
_entity.type
_entity.pdbx_description
1 polymer ?
#
loop_
_entity_poly.entity_id
_entity_poly.type
_entity_poly.pdbx_seq_one_letter_code
_entity_poly.pdbx_strand_id
1 'polypeptide(L)' 'MSKNPAFIVYRPPAKGFPFLAVILKPDGTATAHPFNTEEEALLFNREAATALGHGIKH' A
#
# COMPACT_ATOMS: atom_id res chain seq x y z
N MET A 1 -8.89 -4.03 17.55
CA MET A 1 -8.28 -3.41 16.35
C MET A 1 -6.89 -3.98 16.18
N SER A 2 -6.54 -4.54 15.02
CA SER A 2 -5.18 -5.02 14.74
C SER A 2 -4.20 -3.87 14.92
N LYS A 3 -3.09 -4.09 15.64
CA LYS A 3 -2.03 -3.08 15.82
C LYS A 3 -1.10 -2.97 14.60
N ASN A 4 -1.34 -3.77 13.57
CA ASN A 4 -0.49 -3.79 12.38
C ASN A 4 -1.09 -2.91 11.28
N PRO A 5 -0.26 -2.12 10.59
CA PRO A 5 -0.70 -1.40 9.41
C PRO A 5 -1.16 -2.39 8.33
N ALA A 6 -2.15 -1.98 7.54
CA ALA A 6 -2.61 -2.73 6.37
C ALA A 6 -2.02 -2.08 5.11
N PHE A 7 -1.52 -2.92 4.21
CA PHE A 7 -0.96 -2.50 2.92
C PHE A 7 -1.90 -2.97 1.82
N ILE A 8 -2.37 -2.03 1.01
CA ILE A 8 -3.41 -2.28 -0.01
C ILE A 8 -2.92 -1.69 -1.32
N VAL A 9 -3.06 -2.43 -2.41
CA VAL A 9 -2.92 -1.87 -3.76
C VAL A 9 -4.31 -1.60 -4.31
N TYR A 10 -4.61 -0.33 -4.57
CA TYR A 10 -5.86 0.08 -5.16
C TYR A 10 -5.69 0.19 -6.68
N ARG A 11 -6.50 -0.59 -7.41
CA ARG A 11 -6.53 -0.51 -8.87
C ARG A 11 -7.31 0.73 -9.31
N PRO A 12 -6.85 1.42 -10.37
CA PRO A 12 -7.53 2.59 -10.86
C PRO A 12 -8.96 2.25 -11.33
N PRO A 13 -9.94 3.13 -11.07
CA PRO A 13 -11.33 2.90 -11.46
C PRO A 13 -11.56 3.10 -12.96
N ALA A 14 -10.64 3.79 -13.65
CA ALA A 14 -10.70 4.07 -15.07
C ALA A 14 -9.30 4.14 -15.68
N LYS A 15 -9.22 3.91 -16.99
CA LYS A 15 -7.97 4.02 -17.75
C LYS A 15 -7.44 5.45 -17.70
N GLY A 16 -6.15 5.62 -17.40
CA GLY A 16 -5.51 6.92 -17.24
C GLY A 16 -5.39 7.41 -15.79
N PHE A 17 -6.00 6.71 -14.83
CA PHE A 17 -5.75 6.92 -13.40
C PHE A 17 -4.59 6.02 -12.91
N PRO A 18 -3.80 6.47 -11.92
CA PRO A 18 -2.71 5.69 -11.37
C PRO A 18 -3.20 4.56 -10.46
N PHE A 19 -2.39 3.52 -10.32
CA PHE A 19 -2.50 2.58 -9.20
C PHE A 19 -2.10 3.30 -7.92
N LEU A 20 -2.74 2.97 -6.79
CA LEU A 20 -2.37 3.57 -5.51
C LEU A 20 -1.83 2.50 -4.57
N ALA A 21 -0.64 2.72 -4.03
CA ALA A 21 -0.16 2.01 -2.86
C ALA A 21 -0.73 2.71 -1.62
N VAL A 22 -1.57 2.03 -0.85
CA VAL A 22 -2.24 2.57 0.32
C VAL A 22 -1.74 1.87 1.58
N ILE A 23 -1.31 2.65 2.55
CA ILE A 23 -0.92 2.19 3.88
C ILE A 23 -1.94 2.74 4.88
N LEU A 24 -2.71 1.84 5.49
CA LEU A 24 -3.62 2.16 6.60
C LEU A 24 -2.87 1.93 7.90
N LYS A 25 -2.69 3.00 8.68
CA LYS A 25 -2.02 2.93 9.98
C LYS A 25 -3.03 2.59 11.09
N PRO A 26 -2.56 2.00 12.21
CA PRO A 26 -3.42 1.67 13.34
C PRO A 26 -4.10 2.87 14.01
N ASP A 27 -3.59 4.08 13.80
CA ASP A 27 -4.16 5.34 14.28
C ASP A 27 -5.37 5.83 13.44
N GLY A 28 -5.77 5.05 12.42
CA GLY A 28 -6.87 5.38 11.51
C GLY A 28 -6.48 6.32 10.38
N THR A 29 -5.21 6.73 10.28
CA THR A 29 -4.72 7.52 9.16
C THR A 29 -4.37 6.62 7.97
N ALA A 30 -4.48 7.19 6.77
CA ALA A 30 -4.15 6.52 5.52
C ALA A 30 -3.17 7.38 4.72
N THR A 31 -2.18 6.74 4.11
CA THR A 31 -1.31 7.37 3.11
C THR A 31 -1.49 6.63 1.78
N ALA A 32 -1.71 7.36 0.69
CA ALA A 32 -1.82 6.81 -0.65
C ALA A 32 -0.73 7.40 -1.55
N HIS A 33 -0.04 6.56 -2.32
CA HIS A 33 1.03 6.97 -3.23
C HIS A 33 0.71 6.48 -4.66
N PRO A 34 0.72 7.36 -5.67
CA PRO A 34 0.36 6.98 -7.04
C PRO A 34 1.53 6.34 -7.79
N PHE A 35 1.21 5.34 -8.60
CA PHE A 35 2.12 4.58 -9.46
C PHE A 35 1.47 4.29 -10.82
N ASN A 36 2.29 4.01 -11.83
CA ASN A 36 1.79 3.74 -13.17
C ASN A 36 1.35 2.28 -13.33
N THR A 37 1.92 1.38 -12.53
CA THR A 37 1.67 -0.07 -12.61
C THR A 37 1.29 -0.66 -11.25
N GLU A 38 0.64 -1.83 -11.28
CA GLU A 38 0.30 -2.58 -10.07
C GLU A 38 1.56 -3.08 -9.35
N GLU A 39 2.58 -3.46 -10.13
CA GLU A 39 3.85 -3.98 -9.64
C GLU A 39 4.65 -2.93 -8.87
N GLU A 40 4.69 -1.69 -9.35
CA GLU A 40 5.32 -0.56 -8.65
C GLU A 40 4.63 -0.29 -7.31
N ALA A 41 3.29 -0.23 -7.31
CA ALA A 41 2.52 -0.02 -6.09
C ALA A 41 2.70 -1.18 -5.08
N LEU A 42 2.77 -2.41 -5.56
CA LEU A 42 3.02 -3.59 -4.74
C LEU A 42 4.43 -3.59 -4.15
N LEU A 43 5.44 -3.25 -4.95
CA LEU A 43 6.83 -3.15 -4.50
C LEU A 43 6.97 -2.09 -3.41
N PHE A 44 6.39 -0.91 -3.60
CA PHE A 44 6.38 0.14 -2.58
C PHE A 44 5.76 -0.34 -1.26
N ASN A 45 4.61 -1.00 -1.32
CA ASN A 45 3.96 -1.56 -0.13
C ASN A 45 4.83 -2.62 0.57
N ARG A 46 5.54 -3.47 -0.19
CA ARG A 46 6.48 -4.46 0.36
C ARG A 46 7.68 -3.80 1.05
N GLU A 47 8.26 -2.79 0.43
CA GLU A 47 9.38 -2.02 1.00
C GLU A 47 8.94 -1.28 2.26
N ALA A 48 7.78 -0.62 2.23
CA ALA A 48 7.20 0.06 3.37
C ALA A 48 6.89 -0.90 4.53
N ALA A 49 6.35 -2.08 4.24
CA ALA A 49 6.10 -3.10 5.25
C ALA A 49 7.39 -3.62 5.89
N THR A 50 8.41 -3.86 5.06
CA THR A 50 9.75 -4.28 5.51
C THR A 50 10.40 -3.21 6.39
N ALA A 51 10.34 -1.94 5.98
CA ALA A 51 10.87 -0.81 6.75
C ALA A 51 10.18 -0.64 8.12
N LEU A 52 8.90 -1.00 8.21
CA LEU A 52 8.13 -0.98 9.46
C LEU A 52 8.28 -2.26 10.29
N GLY A 53 9.11 -3.23 9.86
CA GLY A 53 9.30 -4.51 10.56
C GLY A 53 8.10 -5.46 10.45
N HIS A 54 7.14 -5.15 9.58
CA HIS A 54 6.01 -6.01 9.27
C HIS A 54 6.34 -6.83 8.04
N GLY A 55 7.00 -7.98 8.22
CA GLY A 55 7.22 -8.92 7.11
C GLY A 55 5.88 -9.30 6.47
N ILE A 56 5.72 -9.00 5.18
CA ILE A 56 4.54 -9.42 4.41
C ILE A 56 4.60 -10.94 4.30
N LYS A 57 3.77 -11.65 5.08
CA LYS A 57 3.61 -13.09 4.92
C LYS A 57 2.86 -13.33 3.60
N HIS A 58 3.53 -14.05 2.70
CA HIS A 58 3.01 -14.55 1.42
C HIS A 58 1.76 -15.40 1.60
#